data_AF-A0A1Q4D6U1-F1
#
_entry.id   AF-A0A1Q4D6U1-F1
#
_cell.length_a   1.000
_cell.length_b   1.000
_cell.length_c   1.000
_cell.angle_alpha   90.00
_cell.angle_beta   90.00
_cell.angle_gamma   90.00
#
_symmetry.space_group_name_H-M   'P 1'
#
loop_
_entity.id
_entity.type
_entity.pdbx_description
1 polymer ?
#
loop_
_entity_poly.entity_id
_entity_poly.type
_entity_poly.pdbx_seq_one_letter_code
_entity_poly.pdbx_strand_id
1 'polypeptide(L)'
;MVASSTARTGAGGQTLVVDLAYPPDPGRAPFTRADLVVTGVDHSGTSYEVRLYLDNPGADIDTPRDPEAGYAGRYTVFGHGGCYGDEGHCEVPEAAGDPTDVRPVHQLTPLDTFVTVTDALRRVLDRDGRLSTVTMVPVSLTPRRSDRSPAPELLEFADLSLHTYLAATDLDVPTPG
;
A
#
# COMPACT_ATOMS: atom_id res chain seq x y z
N MET A 1 0.40 -9.82 7.20
CA MET A 1 0.26 -9.72 5.73
C MET A 1 -1.13 -10.19 5.40
N VAL A 2 -1.81 -9.49 4.51
CA VAL A 2 -3.20 -9.73 4.13
C VAL A 2 -3.25 -9.72 2.61
N ALA A 3 -3.66 -10.84 2.02
CA ALA A 3 -3.78 -10.98 0.58
C ALA A 3 -4.89 -10.08 0.04
N SER A 4 -4.68 -9.50 -1.14
CA SER A 4 -5.65 -8.64 -1.82
C SER A 4 -7.00 -9.32 -2.07
N SER A 5 -7.02 -10.64 -2.22
CA SER A 5 -8.24 -11.46 -2.36
C SER A 5 -9.19 -11.37 -1.16
N THR A 6 -8.72 -10.90 -0.02
CA THR A 6 -9.53 -10.64 1.18
C THR A 6 -10.01 -9.20 1.28
N ALA A 7 -9.51 -8.31 0.41
CA ALA A 7 -9.99 -6.94 0.33
C ALA A 7 -11.45 -6.93 -0.14
N ARG A 8 -12.24 -6.07 0.48
CA ARG A 8 -13.66 -5.88 0.16
C ARG A 8 -13.85 -4.52 -0.44
N THR A 9 -14.71 -4.43 -1.44
CA THR A 9 -15.09 -3.15 -2.01
C THR A 9 -15.80 -2.30 -0.96
N GLY A 10 -15.35 -1.05 -0.77
CA GLY A 10 -15.97 -0.11 0.15
C GLY A 10 -17.31 0.42 -0.34
N ALA A 11 -17.97 1.22 0.50
CA ALA A 11 -19.26 1.81 0.18
C ALA A 11 -19.17 2.65 -1.11
N GLY A 12 -20.14 2.50 -2.01
CA GLY A 12 -20.17 3.22 -3.29
C GLY A 12 -19.27 2.64 -4.39
N GLY A 13 -18.56 1.53 -4.15
CA GLY A 13 -17.81 0.84 -5.19
C GLY A 13 -16.46 1.46 -5.55
N GLN A 14 -16.05 2.52 -4.85
CA GLN A 14 -14.92 3.39 -5.24
C GLN A 14 -13.58 2.99 -4.60
N THR A 15 -13.59 2.10 -3.61
CA THR A 15 -12.46 1.88 -2.70
C THR A 15 -12.28 0.41 -2.37
N LEU A 16 -11.10 0.08 -1.85
CA LEU A 16 -10.78 -1.22 -1.29
C LEU A 16 -10.56 -1.07 0.20
N VAL A 17 -11.23 -1.90 0.99
CA VAL A 17 -11.09 -1.96 2.45
C VAL A 17 -10.44 -3.28 2.80
N VAL A 18 -9.30 -3.21 3.49
CA VAL A 18 -8.53 -4.36 3.95
C VAL A 18 -8.64 -4.43 5.47
N ASP A 19 -9.12 -5.56 5.98
CA ASP A 19 -9.11 -5.83 7.43
C ASP A 19 -7.66 -6.17 7.83
N LEU A 20 -7.02 -5.26 8.57
CA LEU A 20 -5.62 -5.34 8.97
C LEU A 20 -5.50 -5.01 10.46
N ALA A 21 -5.57 -6.06 11.29
CA ALA A 21 -5.50 -5.91 12.74
C ALA A 21 -4.07 -5.65 13.23
N TYR A 22 -3.89 -4.66 14.10
CA TYR A 22 -2.64 -4.42 14.83
C TYR A 22 -2.90 -3.79 16.21
N PRO A 23 -2.23 -4.23 17.30
CA PRO A 23 -1.30 -5.36 17.35
C PRO A 23 -2.02 -6.71 17.23
N PRO A 24 -1.35 -7.77 16.72
CA PRO A 24 -1.96 -9.08 16.49
C PRO A 24 -2.12 -9.96 17.75
N ASP A 25 -1.48 -9.61 18.87
CA ASP A 25 -1.50 -10.31 20.17
C ASP A 25 -1.59 -9.27 21.31
N PRO A 26 -1.88 -9.64 22.58
CA PRO A 26 -2.02 -8.67 23.66
C PRO A 26 -0.66 -8.08 24.07
N GLY A 27 -0.20 -7.08 23.31
CA GLY A 27 1.03 -6.35 23.56
C GLY A 27 1.35 -5.38 22.42
N ARG A 28 1.23 -4.07 22.70
CA ARG A 28 1.77 -3.01 21.84
C ARG A 28 3.28 -2.99 22.05
N ALA A 29 4.05 -3.65 21.19
CA ALA A 29 5.50 -3.42 21.16
C ALA A 29 5.74 -1.94 20.77
N PRO A 30 6.67 -1.24 21.43
CA PRO A 30 7.06 0.10 21.00
C PRO A 30 7.60 0.05 19.56
N PHE A 31 7.44 1.13 18.81
CA PHE A 31 8.02 1.27 17.47
C PHE A 31 8.44 2.71 17.20
N THR A 32 9.54 2.86 16.47
CA THR A 32 10.06 4.16 16.01
C THR A 32 9.51 4.53 14.65
N ARG A 33 9.23 3.53 13.80
CA ARG A 33 8.67 3.68 12.46
C ARG A 33 7.63 2.60 12.17
N ALA A 34 6.60 2.95 11.42
CA ALA A 34 5.65 2.01 10.86
C ALA A 34 5.39 2.33 9.38
N ASP A 35 5.41 1.29 8.54
CA ASP A 35 5.15 1.40 7.11
C ASP A 35 4.02 0.44 6.70
N LEU A 36 3.09 0.94 5.89
CA LEU A 36 2.21 0.07 5.11
C LEU A 36 2.94 -0.28 3.81
N VAL A 37 3.20 -1.57 3.62
CA VAL A 37 3.89 -2.12 2.44
C VAL A 37 2.84 -2.76 1.55
N VAL A 38 2.86 -2.38 0.27
CA VAL A 38 2.01 -2.94 -0.78
C VAL A 38 2.91 -3.66 -1.76
N THR A 39 2.70 -4.96 -1.94
CA THR A 39 3.54 -5.78 -2.82
C THR A 39 2.78 -6.22 -4.06
N GLY A 40 3.53 -6.47 -5.12
CA GLY A 40 2.98 -7.01 -6.37
C GLY A 40 1.98 -6.09 -7.05
N VAL A 41 2.18 -4.77 -6.96
CA VAL A 41 1.28 -3.78 -7.59
C VAL A 41 1.40 -3.87 -9.11
N ASP A 42 0.28 -4.08 -9.80
CA ASP A 42 0.26 -3.92 -11.26
C ASP A 42 0.33 -2.43 -11.63
N HIS A 43 1.17 -2.16 -12.61
CA HIS A 43 1.40 -0.83 -13.16
C HIS A 43 1.42 -0.84 -14.69
N SER A 44 0.90 -1.90 -15.30
CA SER A 44 0.70 -1.99 -16.76
C SER A 44 -0.27 -0.93 -17.30
N GLY A 45 -1.27 -0.54 -16.50
CA GLY A 45 -2.34 0.39 -16.87
C GLY A 45 -1.97 1.87 -16.83
N THR A 46 -2.98 2.75 -16.70
CA THR A 46 -2.77 4.21 -16.58
C THR A 46 -2.26 4.59 -15.20
N SER A 47 -1.69 5.79 -15.06
CA SER A 47 -1.22 6.31 -13.77
C SER A 47 -2.37 6.65 -12.82
N TYR A 48 -2.17 6.36 -11.54
CA TYR A 48 -3.13 6.66 -10.46
C TYR A 48 -2.42 6.97 -9.13
N GLU A 49 -3.12 7.62 -8.22
CA GLU A 49 -2.70 7.73 -6.81
C GLU A 49 -3.57 6.84 -5.94
N VAL A 50 -3.01 6.33 -4.86
CA VAL A 50 -3.76 5.61 -3.83
C VAL A 50 -3.65 6.40 -2.54
N ARG A 51 -4.79 6.83 -2.00
CA ARG A 51 -4.88 7.50 -0.70
C ARG A 51 -5.20 6.45 0.36
N LEU A 52 -4.53 6.52 1.49
CA LEU A 52 -4.65 5.55 2.57
C LEU A 52 -5.34 6.20 3.76
N TYR A 53 -6.31 5.48 4.34
CA TYR A 53 -7.04 5.88 5.53
C TYR A 53 -7.04 4.74 6.54
N LEU A 54 -6.70 5.03 7.79
CA LEU A 54 -6.76 4.06 8.89
C LEU A 54 -8.09 4.19 9.63
N ASP A 55 -8.76 3.06 9.90
CA ASP A 55 -10.01 2.98 10.65
C ASP A 55 -11.11 3.95 10.18
N ASN A 56 -11.13 4.19 8.87
CA ASN A 56 -12.21 4.86 8.16
C ASN A 56 -12.64 4.03 6.94
N PRO A 57 -13.52 3.02 7.12
CA PRO A 57 -14.02 2.18 6.03
C PRO A 57 -14.98 2.91 5.07
N GLY A 58 -15.41 4.12 5.43
CA GLY A 58 -16.27 4.97 4.60
C GLY A 58 -15.50 6.02 3.78
N ALA A 59 -14.15 6.00 3.84
CA ALA A 59 -13.36 6.93 3.05
C ALA A 59 -13.59 6.72 1.55
N ASP A 60 -13.63 7.83 0.82
CA ASP A 60 -13.89 7.93 -0.61
C ASP A 60 -13.04 9.05 -1.25
N ILE A 61 -13.31 9.40 -2.51
CA ILE A 61 -12.55 10.44 -3.21
C ILE A 61 -12.72 11.85 -2.61
N ASP A 62 -13.84 12.12 -1.97
CA ASP A 62 -14.18 13.43 -1.39
C ASP A 62 -13.75 13.56 0.07
N THR A 63 -13.38 12.44 0.69
CA THR A 63 -12.87 12.38 2.04
C THR A 63 -11.64 13.29 2.18
N PRO A 64 -11.63 14.21 3.17
CA PRO A 64 -10.49 15.10 3.41
C PRO A 64 -9.17 14.34 3.61
N ARG A 65 -8.06 15.01 3.32
CA ARG A 65 -6.70 14.43 3.48
C ARG A 65 -6.06 14.91 4.79
N ASP A 66 -6.81 14.82 5.88
CA ASP A 66 -6.42 15.28 7.21
C ASP A 66 -6.42 14.14 8.25
N PRO A 67 -5.70 14.30 9.37
CA PRO A 67 -5.63 13.30 10.43
C PRO A 67 -7.00 12.90 11.01
N GLU A 68 -7.93 13.84 11.10
CA GLU A 68 -9.26 13.67 11.69
C GLU A 68 -10.14 12.72 10.85
N ALA A 69 -9.99 12.78 9.53
CA ALA A 69 -10.61 11.83 8.59
C ALA A 69 -9.89 10.47 8.56
N GLY A 70 -8.80 10.28 9.31
CA GLY A 70 -8.00 9.06 9.33
C GLY A 70 -6.94 8.97 8.24
N TYR A 71 -6.63 10.08 7.54
CA TYR A 71 -5.66 10.08 6.44
C TYR A 71 -4.26 9.67 6.93
N ALA A 72 -3.70 8.66 6.27
CA ALA A 72 -2.42 8.04 6.61
C ALA A 72 -1.30 8.41 5.63
N GLY A 73 -1.65 8.88 4.44
CA GLY A 73 -0.72 9.21 3.38
C GLY A 73 -1.21 8.76 2.00
N ARG A 74 -0.30 8.80 1.03
CA ARG A 74 -0.57 8.33 -0.34
C ARG A 74 0.70 7.84 -1.01
N TYR A 75 0.53 7.00 -2.02
CA TYR A 75 1.56 6.72 -3.02
C TYR A 75 1.00 6.95 -4.43
N THR A 76 1.89 6.96 -5.41
CA THR A 76 1.55 7.15 -6.83
C THR A 76 2.13 6.00 -7.61
N VAL A 77 1.30 5.41 -8.48
CA VAL A 77 1.70 4.41 -9.45
C VAL A 77 1.82 5.09 -10.80
N PHE A 78 3.03 5.12 -11.35
CA PHE A 78 3.30 5.64 -12.67
C PHE A 78 3.11 4.53 -13.69
N GLY A 79 1.88 4.39 -14.16
CA GLY A 79 1.51 3.33 -15.10
C GLY A 79 2.03 3.56 -16.52
N HIS A 80 2.22 2.47 -17.26
CA HIS A 80 2.75 2.44 -18.62
C HIS A 80 1.70 2.73 -19.74
N GLY A 81 0.44 2.95 -19.38
CA GLY A 81 -0.63 3.37 -20.29
C GLY A 81 -1.34 2.23 -21.03
N GLY A 82 -1.11 0.98 -20.61
CA GLY A 82 -1.61 -0.23 -21.25
C GLY A 82 -0.55 -0.98 -22.05
N CYS A 83 -0.96 -2.09 -22.66
CA CYS A 83 -0.09 -2.91 -23.49
C CYS A 83 0.00 -2.38 -24.92
N TYR A 84 1.20 -2.00 -25.36
CA TYR A 84 1.49 -1.60 -26.74
C TYR A 84 2.64 -2.44 -27.29
N GLY A 85 2.35 -3.35 -28.21
CA GLY A 85 3.34 -4.24 -28.82
C GLY A 85 2.69 -5.45 -29.49
N ASP A 86 3.53 -6.33 -30.05
CA ASP A 86 3.11 -7.63 -30.55
C ASP A 86 2.76 -8.60 -29.40
N GLU A 87 2.19 -9.75 -29.75
CA GLU A 87 1.87 -10.85 -28.85
C GLU A 87 3.08 -11.21 -27.95
N GLY A 88 2.82 -11.39 -26.65
CA GLY A 88 3.84 -11.66 -25.63
C GLY A 88 4.61 -10.43 -25.11
N HIS A 89 4.47 -9.23 -25.70
CA HIS A 89 5.24 -8.06 -25.26
C HIS A 89 4.99 -7.64 -23.80
N CYS A 90 3.77 -7.86 -23.31
CA CYS A 90 3.35 -7.44 -21.98
C CYS A 90 3.28 -8.61 -20.98
N GLU A 91 3.54 -9.82 -21.44
CA GLU A 91 3.66 -10.98 -20.57
C GLU A 91 4.95 -10.84 -19.78
N VAL A 92 4.82 -10.68 -18.46
CA VAL A 92 5.98 -10.61 -17.58
C VAL A 92 6.64 -11.99 -17.58
N PRO A 93 7.88 -12.14 -18.08
CA PRO A 93 8.55 -13.41 -18.06
C PRO A 93 8.83 -13.83 -16.62
N GLU A 94 8.92 -15.15 -16.39
CA GLU A 94 9.43 -15.67 -15.13
C GLU A 94 10.84 -15.11 -14.88
N ALA A 95 11.15 -14.85 -13.60
CA ALA A 95 12.47 -14.38 -13.22
C ALA A 95 13.53 -15.36 -13.71
N ALA A 96 14.60 -14.84 -14.30
CA ALA A 96 15.71 -15.67 -14.75
C ALA A 96 16.27 -16.45 -13.54
N GLY A 97 16.25 -17.78 -13.62
CA GLY A 97 16.85 -18.63 -12.59
C GLY A 97 18.39 -18.59 -12.58
N ASP A 98 19.00 -17.95 -13.59
CA ASP A 98 20.44 -17.74 -13.66
C ASP A 98 20.85 -16.55 -12.79
N PRO A 99 21.60 -16.77 -11.68
CA PRO A 99 22.03 -15.69 -10.79
C PRO A 99 23.03 -14.72 -11.42
N THR A 100 23.52 -15.01 -12.63
CA THR A 100 24.43 -14.16 -13.40
C THR A 100 23.72 -13.41 -14.53
N ASP A 101 22.41 -13.55 -14.69
CA ASP A 101 21.63 -12.72 -15.60
C ASP A 101 21.57 -11.28 -15.08
N VAL A 102 22.34 -10.41 -15.73
CA VAL A 102 22.43 -8.98 -15.39
C VAL A 102 21.46 -8.12 -16.19
N ARG A 103 20.59 -8.71 -17.00
CA ARG A 103 19.58 -7.94 -17.75
C ARG A 103 18.62 -7.27 -16.77
N PRO A 104 18.16 -6.05 -17.06
CA PRO A 104 17.11 -5.43 -16.27
C PRO A 104 15.86 -6.32 -16.22
N VAL A 105 15.16 -6.28 -15.10
CA VAL A 105 13.84 -6.89 -14.98
C VAL A 105 12.89 -6.31 -16.03
N HIS A 106 11.87 -7.10 -16.39
CA HIS A 106 10.86 -6.65 -17.33
C HIS A 106 10.20 -5.36 -16.82
N GLN A 107 9.90 -4.44 -17.74
CA GLN A 107 9.33 -3.14 -17.38
C GLN A 107 7.99 -3.25 -16.66
N LEU A 108 7.23 -4.33 -16.88
CA LEU A 108 5.96 -4.61 -16.20
C LEU A 108 6.10 -5.58 -15.02
N THR A 109 7.31 -5.88 -14.56
CA THR A 109 7.49 -6.63 -13.30
C THR A 109 6.76 -5.89 -12.18
N PRO A 110 5.86 -6.56 -11.42
CA PRO A 110 5.06 -5.89 -10.40
C PRO A 110 5.88 -5.08 -9.41
N LEU A 111 5.34 -3.94 -9.00
CA LEU A 111 6.02 -2.97 -8.14
C LEU A 111 5.74 -3.26 -6.66
N ASP A 112 6.78 -3.26 -5.84
CA ASP A 112 6.66 -3.17 -4.40
C ASP A 112 6.86 -1.72 -3.94
N THR A 113 5.98 -1.24 -3.08
CA THR A 113 6.03 0.14 -2.56
C THR A 113 5.60 0.21 -1.10
N PHE A 114 5.82 1.36 -0.47
CA PHE A 114 5.39 1.57 0.90
C PHE A 114 5.02 3.02 1.17
N VAL A 115 4.19 3.22 2.20
CA VAL A 115 3.89 4.52 2.79
C VAL A 115 4.22 4.46 4.27
N THR A 116 5.07 5.37 4.73
CA THR A 116 5.32 5.54 6.17
C THR A 116 4.09 6.15 6.84
N VAL A 117 3.48 5.38 7.75
CA VAL A 117 2.25 5.72 8.46
C VAL A 117 2.46 5.90 9.96
N THR A 118 3.71 6.05 10.40
CA THR A 118 4.11 6.11 11.83
C THR A 118 3.18 6.98 12.68
N ASP A 119 2.96 8.23 12.30
CA ASP A 119 2.17 9.15 13.11
C ASP A 119 0.67 8.85 13.03
N ALA A 120 0.19 8.38 11.87
CA ALA A 120 -1.20 7.96 11.71
C ALA A 120 -1.51 6.73 12.58
N LEU A 121 -0.63 5.74 12.56
CA LEU A 121 -0.76 4.55 13.40
C LEU A 121 -0.69 4.91 14.89
N ARG A 122 0.23 5.79 15.30
CA ARG A 122 0.28 6.27 16.70
C ARG A 122 -1.05 6.88 17.13
N ARG A 123 -1.63 7.77 16.32
CA ARG A 123 -2.94 8.37 16.61
C ARG A 123 -4.05 7.34 16.76
N VAL A 124 -4.13 6.35 15.86
CA VAL A 124 -5.12 5.27 15.93
C VAL A 124 -4.94 4.46 17.22
N LEU A 125 -3.70 4.08 17.55
CA LEU A 125 -3.41 3.32 18.76
C LEU A 125 -3.70 4.10 20.05
N ASP A 126 -3.43 5.41 20.06
CA ASP A 126 -3.69 6.25 21.21
C ASP A 126 -5.21 6.50 21.40
N ARG A 127 -5.99 6.50 20.30
CA ARG A 127 -7.45 6.65 20.32
C ARG A 127 -8.18 5.36 20.68
N ASP A 128 -7.86 4.26 19.99
CA ASP A 128 -8.67 3.02 20.00
C ASP A 128 -7.92 1.81 20.56
N GLY A 129 -6.61 1.93 20.82
CA GLY A 129 -5.76 0.83 21.27
C GLY A 129 -5.37 -0.18 20.19
N ARG A 130 -5.99 -0.11 19.00
CA ARG A 130 -5.75 -1.02 17.88
C ARG A 130 -6.10 -0.37 16.53
N LEU A 131 -5.41 -0.80 15.49
CA LEU A 131 -5.83 -0.65 14.09
C LEU A 131 -6.73 -1.83 13.72
N SER A 132 -7.81 -1.58 12.98
CA SER A 132 -8.70 -2.63 12.47
C SER A 132 -8.68 -2.72 10.95
N THR A 133 -8.65 -1.58 10.27
CA THR A 133 -8.88 -1.50 8.81
C THR A 133 -7.97 -0.47 8.15
N VAL A 134 -7.58 -0.78 6.93
CA VAL A 134 -6.97 0.16 6.00
C VAL A 134 -7.88 0.31 4.80
N THR A 135 -8.26 1.55 4.49
CA THR A 135 -9.02 1.89 3.29
C THR A 135 -8.10 2.53 2.26
N MET A 136 -8.09 1.95 1.07
CA MET A 136 -7.32 2.39 -0.08
C MET A 136 -8.30 3.02 -1.07
N VAL A 137 -8.04 4.28 -1.42
CA VAL A 137 -8.85 5.08 -2.35
C VAL A 137 -8.02 5.35 -3.61
N PRO A 138 -8.17 4.53 -4.67
CA PRO A 138 -7.50 4.75 -5.95
C PRO A 138 -8.17 5.88 -6.72
N VAL A 139 -7.37 6.81 -7.22
CA VAL A 139 -7.83 7.98 -7.98
C VAL A 139 -7.00 8.12 -9.24
N SER A 140 -7.66 8.15 -10.40
CA SER A 140 -7.00 8.30 -11.68
C SER A 140 -6.17 9.60 -11.73
N LEU A 141 -4.98 9.54 -12.33
CA LEU A 141 -4.12 10.71 -12.55
C LEU A 141 -4.18 11.13 -14.01
N THR A 142 -5.35 11.59 -14.43
CA THR A 142 -5.54 12.21 -15.74
C THR A 142 -4.84 13.57 -15.81
N PRO A 143 -4.46 14.06 -17.02
CA PRO A 143 -3.73 15.33 -17.18
C PRO A 143 -4.45 16.54 -16.57
N ARG A 144 -5.78 16.56 -16.63
CA ARG A 144 -6.59 17.61 -16.02
C ARG A 144 -7.10 17.14 -14.67
N ARG A 145 -6.86 17.93 -13.63
CA ARG A 145 -7.30 17.61 -12.27
C ARG A 145 -8.82 17.45 -12.15
N SER A 146 -9.59 18.19 -12.94
CA SER A 146 -11.06 18.08 -13.01
C SER A 146 -11.56 16.73 -13.49
N ASP A 147 -10.71 16.00 -14.21
CA ASP A 147 -11.08 14.75 -14.89
C ASP A 147 -10.61 13.54 -14.07
N ARG A 148 -10.17 13.77 -12.82
CA ARG A 148 -9.79 12.70 -11.90
C ARG A 148 -11.04 12.12 -11.28
N SER A 149 -11.09 10.80 -11.21
CA SER A 149 -12.22 10.03 -10.72
C SER A 149 -11.73 8.90 -9.82
N PRO A 150 -12.60 8.32 -8.99
CA PRO A 150 -12.31 7.01 -8.41
C PRO A 150 -11.97 6.03 -9.54
N ALA A 151 -10.97 5.19 -9.30
CA ALA A 151 -10.50 4.21 -10.27
C ALA A 151 -10.07 2.91 -9.57
N PRO A 152 -10.97 2.27 -8.79
CA PRO A 152 -10.67 1.06 -8.01
C PRO A 152 -10.15 -0.09 -8.87
N GLU A 153 -10.59 -0.16 -10.13
CA GLU A 153 -10.15 -1.14 -11.14
C GLU A 153 -8.67 -1.04 -11.52
N LEU A 154 -8.02 0.10 -11.24
CA LEU A 154 -6.60 0.27 -11.51
C LEU A 154 -5.70 -0.29 -10.40
N LEU A 155 -6.24 -0.47 -9.19
CA LEU A 155 -5.47 -0.98 -8.06
C LEU A 155 -5.55 -2.50 -8.00
N GLU A 156 -4.60 -3.14 -8.69
CA GLU A 156 -4.31 -4.56 -8.53
C GLU A 156 -3.00 -4.71 -7.75
N PHE A 157 -2.99 -5.57 -6.73
CA PHE A 157 -1.83 -5.85 -5.89
C PHE A 157 -1.90 -7.27 -5.33
N ALA A 158 -0.78 -7.80 -4.85
CA ALA A 158 -0.72 -9.13 -4.23
C ALA A 158 -1.08 -9.07 -2.74
N ASP A 159 -0.34 -8.27 -1.96
CA ASP A 159 -0.51 -8.21 -0.51
C ASP A 159 -0.39 -6.80 0.07
N LEU A 160 -1.04 -6.60 1.21
CA LEU A 160 -0.85 -5.47 2.11
C LEU A 160 -0.29 -5.96 3.45
N SER A 161 0.74 -5.31 3.97
CA SER A 161 1.28 -5.59 5.30
C SER A 161 1.62 -4.32 6.07
N LEU A 162 1.49 -4.37 7.39
CA LEU A 162 2.01 -3.36 8.30
C LEU A 162 3.34 -3.85 8.88
N HIS A 163 4.39 -3.08 8.67
CA HIS A 163 5.73 -3.34 9.18
C HIS A 163 6.07 -2.31 10.24
N THR A 164 6.48 -2.76 11.43
CA THR A 164 6.94 -1.87 12.50
C THR A 164 8.40 -2.13 12.82
N TYR A 165 9.15 -1.06 13.06
CA TYR A 165 10.59 -1.10 13.26
C TYR A 165 10.93 -0.52 14.63
N LEU A 166 11.87 -1.16 15.30
CA LEU A 166 12.63 -0.58 16.41
C LEU A 166 13.86 0.13 15.84
N ALA A 167 14.36 1.17 16.50
CA ALA A 167 15.71 1.65 16.17
C ALA A 167 16.72 0.54 16.51
N ALA A 168 17.73 0.34 15.67
CA ALA A 168 18.87 -0.51 15.98
C ALA A 168 19.65 0.13 17.13
N THR A 169 19.32 -0.24 18.37
CA THR A 169 20.13 0.00 19.58
C THR A 169 19.87 -1.00 20.70
N ASP A 170 18.74 -1.72 20.72
CA ASP A 170 18.45 -2.67 21.80
C ASP A 170 19.12 -4.05 21.60
N LEU A 171 19.71 -4.30 20.43
CA LEU A 171 20.50 -5.51 20.15
C LEU A 171 22.02 -5.31 20.31
N ASP A 172 22.47 -4.08 20.58
CA ASP A 172 23.89 -3.74 20.79
C ASP A 172 24.26 -3.60 22.28
N VAL A 173 23.42 -4.08 23.21
CA VAL A 173 23.81 -4.14 24.63
C VAL A 173 24.93 -5.18 24.74
N PRO A 174 26.17 -4.80 25.09
CA PRO A 174 27.23 -5.78 25.32
C PRO A 174 26.81 -6.63 26.51
N THR A 175 26.80 -7.94 26.36
CA THR A 175 26.64 -8.86 27.48
C THR A 175 27.72 -8.53 28.53
N PRO A 176 27.38 -8.26 29.80
CA PRO A 176 28.39 -8.10 30.82
C PRO A 176 29.14 -9.44 30.96
N GLY A 177 30.44 -9.40 30.70
CA GLY A 177 31.37 -10.51 30.94
C GLY A 177 31.72 -10.67 32.41
#